data_AF-A0A7C5JTY5-F1
#
_entry.id   AF-A0A7C5JTY5-F1
#
_cell.length_a   1.000
_cell.length_b   1.000
_cell.length_c   1.000
_cell.angle_alpha   90.00
_cell.angle_beta   90.00
_cell.angle_gamma   90.00
#
_symmetry.space_group_name_H-M   'P 1'
#
loop_
_entity.id
_entity.type
_entity.pdbx_description
1 polymer ?
#
loop_
_entity_poly.entity_id
_entity_poly.type
_entity_poly.pdbx_seq_one_letter_code
_entity_poly.pdbx_strand_id
1 'polypeptide(L)'
;ALPARKALEMATRLGAEALHIGHLTGSLEVGKRADLITIDLDRTHNLPHFDRDPNAVYSRIVYAAKASDVNDVMVNGRWLMRDRELLTLTEPELFEQAAGYARRIDAFLQAREGSVLSKLVAIGGAEQEESYEVQIKVRIPDSTPVIEKLASGQFEVIRTAHYLEYDTYFSFLPPEEARLRYREDEFINEQGEVYNVRARLTLTGPAAERQYPNSVLLSRSRFIAPARYTPRFYREYFKPAGEIPIHKDRLRWLIRYQGLEFFINIDRIFDPPVEGCFLEIKSRTWSRGDAEKKAELISNILSDLGVSEAEPMLREYPDLIQMQT
;
A
#
# COMPACT_ATOMS: atom_id res chain seq x y z
N ALA A 1 -21.63 22.76 -33.75
CA ALA A 1 -22.02 23.16 -32.38
C ALA A 1 -23.49 22.82 -32.16
N LEU A 2 -23.87 22.40 -30.94
CA LEU A 2 -25.27 22.11 -30.59
C LEU A 2 -26.03 23.43 -30.35
N PRO A 3 -27.14 23.73 -31.03
CA PRO A 3 -27.92 24.94 -30.78
C PRO A 3 -28.48 24.99 -29.35
N ALA A 4 -28.46 26.16 -28.70
CA ALA A 4 -28.90 26.33 -27.30
C ALA A 4 -30.32 25.81 -27.04
N ARG A 5 -31.27 26.13 -27.94
CA ARG A 5 -32.64 25.62 -27.84
C ARG A 5 -32.67 24.09 -27.86
N LYS A 6 -31.85 23.46 -28.71
CA LYS A 6 -31.76 22.00 -28.78
C LYS A 6 -31.15 21.41 -27.51
N ALA A 7 -30.14 22.08 -26.92
CA ALA A 7 -29.57 21.68 -25.65
C ALA A 7 -30.61 21.71 -24.52
N LEU A 8 -31.47 22.74 -24.46
CA LEU A 8 -32.56 22.79 -23.48
C LEU A 8 -33.61 21.70 -23.71
N GLU A 9 -33.98 21.41 -24.97
CA GLU A 9 -34.85 20.27 -25.29
C GLU A 9 -34.25 18.95 -24.82
N MET A 10 -32.94 18.76 -25.03
CA MET A 10 -32.18 17.58 -24.57
C MET A 10 -32.19 17.44 -23.04
N ALA A 11 -32.08 18.55 -22.31
CA ALA A 11 -32.12 18.56 -20.85
C ALA A 11 -33.53 18.35 -20.25
N THR A 12 -34.58 18.54 -21.04
CA THR A 12 -35.98 18.51 -20.58
C THR A 12 -36.75 17.39 -21.28
N ARG A 13 -37.54 17.72 -22.30
CA ARG A 13 -38.48 16.81 -22.98
C ARG A 13 -37.78 15.59 -23.57
N LEU A 14 -36.69 15.79 -24.31
CA LEU A 14 -35.98 14.67 -24.94
C LEU A 14 -35.24 13.81 -23.89
N GLY A 15 -34.79 14.41 -22.79
CA GLY A 15 -34.22 13.66 -21.66
C GLY A 15 -35.26 12.75 -21.01
N ALA A 16 -36.48 13.26 -20.78
CA ALA A 16 -37.59 12.47 -20.27
C ALA A 16 -38.02 11.37 -21.26
N GLU A 17 -38.07 11.66 -22.56
CA GLU A 17 -38.34 10.67 -23.61
C GLU A 17 -37.28 9.57 -23.63
N ALA A 18 -35.99 9.92 -23.53
CA ALA A 18 -34.88 8.96 -23.51
C ALA A 18 -34.91 8.05 -22.27
N LEU A 19 -35.42 8.55 -21.14
CA LEU A 19 -35.65 7.78 -19.91
C LEU A 19 -37.00 7.03 -19.92
N HIS A 20 -37.75 7.05 -21.02
CA HIS A 20 -39.09 6.47 -21.16
C HIS A 20 -40.15 7.01 -20.16
N ILE A 21 -39.92 8.20 -19.61
CA ILE A 21 -40.83 8.90 -18.68
C ILE A 21 -41.42 10.19 -19.26
N GLY A 22 -41.31 10.41 -20.56
CA GLY A 22 -41.85 11.60 -21.24
C GLY A 22 -43.38 11.75 -21.15
N HIS A 23 -44.09 10.67 -20.80
CA HIS A 23 -45.52 10.71 -20.46
C HIS A 23 -45.79 11.24 -19.04
N LEU A 24 -44.78 11.23 -18.16
CA LEU A 24 -44.86 11.70 -16.77
C LEU A 24 -44.29 13.12 -16.59
N THR A 25 -43.19 13.46 -17.26
CA THR A 25 -42.47 14.74 -17.05
C THR A 25 -41.70 15.19 -18.31
N GLY A 26 -40.93 16.27 -18.22
CA GLY A 26 -40.10 16.83 -19.29
C GLY A 26 -40.77 17.93 -20.10
N SER A 27 -42.07 18.16 -19.92
CA SER A 27 -42.82 19.30 -20.47
C SER A 27 -43.89 19.77 -19.49
N LEU A 28 -44.25 21.06 -19.57
CA LEU A 28 -45.30 21.65 -18.75
C LEU A 28 -46.65 21.53 -19.46
N GLU A 29 -47.31 20.40 -19.28
CA GLU A 29 -48.59 20.06 -19.90
C GLU A 29 -49.56 19.49 -18.85
N VAL A 30 -50.87 19.69 -19.05
CA VAL A 30 -51.89 19.14 -18.16
C VAL A 30 -51.78 17.61 -18.14
N GLY A 31 -51.77 17.02 -16.95
CA GLY A 31 -51.64 15.58 -16.73
C GLY A 31 -50.20 15.09 -16.49
N LYS A 32 -49.19 15.93 -16.67
CA LYS A 32 -47.79 15.64 -16.31
C LYS A 32 -47.44 16.16 -14.91
N ARG A 33 -46.36 15.63 -14.34
CA ARG A 33 -45.76 16.11 -13.11
C ARG A 33 -45.23 17.53 -13.31
N ALA A 34 -45.55 18.40 -12.37
CA ALA A 34 -45.05 19.77 -12.35
C ALA A 34 -43.62 19.78 -11.75
N ASP A 35 -42.64 19.53 -12.61
CA ASP A 35 -41.22 19.66 -12.33
C ASP A 35 -40.70 20.92 -13.05
N LEU A 36 -40.48 22.01 -12.31
CA LEU A 36 -40.07 23.28 -12.91
C LEU A 36 -39.15 24.08 -12.00
N ILE A 37 -38.38 24.96 -12.63
CA ILE A 37 -37.56 25.96 -11.97
C ILE A 37 -37.86 27.33 -12.57
N THR A 38 -37.68 28.38 -11.79
CA THR A 38 -37.62 29.76 -12.28
C THR A 38 -36.16 30.22 -12.25
N ILE A 39 -35.75 31.01 -13.24
CA ILE A 39 -34.37 31.47 -13.38
C ILE A 39 -34.40 32.98 -13.54
N ASP A 40 -33.64 33.67 -12.69
CA ASP A 40 -33.41 35.11 -12.76
C ASP A 40 -32.24 35.40 -13.71
N LEU A 41 -32.59 35.85 -14.91
CA LEU A 41 -31.61 36.14 -15.96
C LEU A 41 -31.09 37.58 -15.92
N ASP A 42 -31.50 38.41 -14.96
CA ASP A 42 -31.12 39.82 -14.88
C ASP A 42 -29.94 40.06 -13.92
N ARG A 43 -29.18 38.99 -13.65
CA ARG A 43 -27.93 39.02 -12.90
C ARG A 43 -26.79 39.62 -13.74
N THR A 44 -25.85 40.27 -13.06
CA THR A 44 -24.75 41.00 -13.70
C THR A 44 -23.90 40.16 -14.64
N HIS A 45 -23.65 38.87 -14.33
CA HIS A 45 -22.91 37.97 -15.22
C HIS A 45 -23.70 37.52 -16.46
N ASN A 46 -24.99 37.84 -16.53
CA ASN A 46 -25.85 37.57 -17.69
C ASN A 46 -26.02 38.83 -18.58
N LEU A 47 -25.40 39.97 -18.21
CA LEU A 47 -25.44 41.21 -18.98
C LEU A 47 -24.17 41.38 -19.86
N PRO A 48 -24.28 42.04 -21.03
CA PRO A 48 -25.50 42.59 -21.64
C PRO A 48 -26.38 41.52 -22.32
N HIS A 49 -27.68 41.78 -22.43
CA HIS A 49 -28.59 40.98 -23.25
C HIS A 49 -29.00 41.74 -24.52
N PHE A 50 -29.34 40.99 -25.58
CA PHE A 50 -29.71 41.54 -26.87
C PHE A 50 -31.05 40.92 -27.32
N ASP A 51 -32.06 41.76 -27.55
CA ASP A 51 -33.42 41.31 -27.88
C ASP A 51 -33.69 41.20 -29.40
N ARG A 52 -32.64 41.31 -30.23
CA ARG A 52 -32.77 41.22 -31.69
C ARG A 52 -33.30 39.85 -32.14
N ASP A 53 -32.94 38.79 -31.44
CA ASP A 53 -33.39 37.42 -31.72
C ASP A 53 -34.33 36.96 -30.59
N PRO A 54 -35.60 36.59 -30.88
CA PRO A 54 -36.52 36.08 -29.87
C PRO A 54 -36.05 34.77 -29.21
N ASN A 55 -35.11 34.04 -29.82
CA ASN A 55 -34.51 32.82 -29.24
C ASN A 55 -33.28 33.09 -28.37
N ALA A 56 -32.85 34.34 -28.19
CA ALA A 56 -31.67 34.70 -27.39
C ALA A 56 -31.76 34.20 -25.94
N VAL A 57 -32.97 34.07 -25.38
CA VAL A 57 -33.21 33.53 -24.04
C VAL A 57 -32.65 32.11 -23.85
N TYR A 58 -32.71 31.25 -24.87
CA TYR A 58 -32.15 29.90 -24.77
C TYR A 58 -30.62 29.93 -24.60
N SER A 59 -29.96 30.85 -25.30
CA SER A 59 -28.52 31.07 -25.16
C SER A 59 -28.16 31.58 -23.77
N ARG A 60 -28.97 32.49 -23.21
CA ARG A 60 -28.81 33.01 -21.84
C ARG A 60 -28.92 31.90 -20.81
N ILE A 61 -29.91 31.02 -20.94
CA ILE A 61 -30.11 29.88 -20.03
C ILE A 61 -28.97 28.85 -20.15
N VAL A 62 -28.58 28.48 -21.37
CA VAL A 62 -27.66 27.34 -21.57
C VAL A 62 -26.19 27.74 -21.36
N TYR A 63 -25.79 28.95 -21.74
CA TYR A 63 -24.38 29.34 -21.78
C TYR A 63 -23.98 30.39 -20.74
N ALA A 64 -24.93 31.18 -20.22
CA ALA A 64 -24.62 32.27 -19.28
C ALA A 64 -25.16 32.05 -17.86
N ALA A 65 -26.28 31.34 -17.71
CA ALA A 65 -26.89 31.11 -16.40
C ALA A 65 -26.07 30.16 -15.52
N LYS A 66 -26.20 30.34 -14.21
CA LYS A 66 -25.57 29.55 -13.15
C LYS A 66 -26.63 28.97 -12.22
N ALA A 67 -26.25 27.97 -11.42
CA ALA A 67 -27.12 27.43 -10.38
C ALA A 67 -27.59 28.51 -9.38
N SER A 68 -26.78 29.55 -9.14
CA SER A 68 -27.12 30.71 -8.29
C SER A 68 -28.24 31.59 -8.83
N ASP A 69 -28.66 31.40 -10.07
CA ASP A 69 -29.67 32.19 -10.75
C ASP A 69 -31.06 31.54 -10.62
N VAL A 70 -31.13 30.30 -10.14
CA VAL A 70 -32.40 29.62 -9.87
C VAL A 70 -33.07 30.27 -8.65
N ASN A 71 -34.30 30.74 -8.81
CA ASN A 71 -35.06 31.41 -7.75
C ASN A 71 -36.01 30.44 -7.03
N ASP A 72 -36.74 29.63 -7.80
CA ASP A 72 -37.72 28.68 -7.29
C ASP A 72 -37.48 27.30 -7.87
N VAL A 73 -37.77 26.26 -7.08
CA VAL A 73 -37.70 24.86 -7.49
C VAL A 73 -38.97 24.14 -7.04
N MET A 74 -39.67 23.55 -7.99
CA MET A 74 -40.82 22.69 -7.76
C MET A 74 -40.55 21.28 -8.29
N VAL A 75 -40.88 20.28 -7.50
CA VAL A 75 -40.83 18.87 -7.90
C VAL A 75 -42.18 18.25 -7.62
N ASN A 76 -42.77 17.63 -8.64
CA ASN A 76 -44.07 16.97 -8.60
C ASN A 76 -45.17 17.84 -7.96
N GLY A 77 -45.23 19.12 -8.31
CA GLY A 77 -46.23 20.06 -7.78
C GLY A 77 -45.93 20.62 -6.39
N ARG A 78 -44.84 20.21 -5.73
CA ARG A 78 -44.43 20.70 -4.42
C ARG A 78 -43.24 21.63 -4.54
N TRP A 79 -43.38 22.84 -4.01
CA TRP A 79 -42.25 23.77 -3.87
C TRP A 79 -41.23 23.21 -2.88
N LEU A 80 -39.99 23.06 -3.33
CA LEU A 80 -38.84 22.70 -2.50
C LEU A 80 -38.02 23.94 -2.12
N MET A 81 -37.99 24.93 -3.00
CA MET A 81 -37.38 26.23 -2.79
C MET A 81 -38.28 27.30 -3.39
N ARG A 82 -38.45 28.41 -2.69
CA ARG A 82 -39.19 29.57 -3.20
C ARG A 82 -38.51 30.86 -2.75
N ASP A 83 -38.36 31.82 -3.65
CA ASP A 83 -37.65 33.08 -3.40
C ASP A 83 -36.24 32.85 -2.82
N ARG A 84 -35.58 31.77 -3.27
CA ARG A 84 -34.29 31.25 -2.80
C ARG A 84 -34.26 30.75 -1.35
N GLU A 85 -35.42 30.59 -0.70
CA GLU A 85 -35.54 29.97 0.61
C GLU A 85 -35.93 28.49 0.47
N LEU A 86 -35.19 27.60 1.13
CA LEU A 86 -35.50 26.16 1.17
C LEU A 86 -36.73 25.92 2.06
N LEU A 87 -37.72 25.19 1.54
CA LEU A 87 -39.00 24.94 2.23
C LEU A 87 -39.09 23.55 2.86
N THR A 88 -38.13 22.67 2.56
CA THR A 88 -38.18 21.25 2.99
C THR A 88 -36.98 20.82 3.81
N LEU A 89 -35.98 21.67 3.98
CA LEU A 89 -34.75 21.41 4.71
C LEU A 89 -34.39 22.64 5.53
N THR A 90 -33.82 22.44 6.71
CA THR A 90 -33.17 23.51 7.46
C THR A 90 -31.66 23.30 7.39
N GLU A 91 -30.91 24.37 7.11
CA GLU A 91 -29.45 24.28 7.01
C GLU A 91 -28.79 23.76 8.31
N PRO A 92 -29.22 24.17 9.52
CA PRO A 92 -28.64 23.65 10.76
C PRO A 92 -28.79 22.13 10.91
N GLU A 93 -29.97 21.56 10.62
CA GLU A 93 -30.20 20.12 10.68
C GLU A 93 -29.33 19.38 9.64
N LEU A 94 -29.21 19.93 8.44
CA LEU A 94 -28.38 19.34 7.39
C LEU A 94 -26.91 19.28 7.79
N PHE A 95 -26.39 20.36 8.40
CA PHE A 95 -25.02 20.38 8.90
C PHE A 95 -24.78 19.36 10.02
N GLU A 96 -25.75 19.21 10.93
CA GLU A 96 -25.64 18.21 12.00
C GLU A 96 -25.62 16.78 11.45
N GLN A 97 -26.50 16.48 10.49
CA GLN A 97 -26.53 15.18 9.82
C GLN A 97 -25.22 14.89 9.06
N ALA A 98 -24.72 15.87 8.30
CA ALA A 98 -23.46 15.76 7.58
C ALA A 98 -22.27 15.54 8.53
N ALA A 99 -22.23 16.27 9.65
CA ALA A 99 -21.22 16.08 10.69
C ALA A 99 -21.31 14.69 11.34
N GLY A 100 -22.52 14.13 11.48
CA GLY A 100 -22.74 12.75 11.91
C GLY A 100 -22.10 11.73 10.96
N TYR A 101 -22.24 11.91 9.65
CA TYR A 101 -21.58 11.07 8.66
C TYR A 101 -20.06 11.23 8.69
N ALA A 102 -19.55 12.46 8.79
CA ALA A 102 -18.11 12.72 8.91
C ALA A 102 -17.51 11.97 10.11
N ARG A 103 -18.13 12.06 11.30
CA ARG A 103 -17.68 11.32 12.49
C ARG A 103 -17.64 9.81 12.28
N ARG A 104 -18.61 9.24 11.56
CA ARG A 104 -18.64 7.79 11.25
C ARG A 104 -17.51 7.39 10.30
N ILE A 105 -17.25 8.22 9.29
CA ILE A 105 -16.14 8.02 8.36
C ILE A 105 -14.81 8.13 9.11
N ASP A 106 -14.64 9.15 9.94
CA ASP A 106 -13.44 9.35 10.75
C ASP A 106 -13.19 8.17 11.69
N ALA A 107 -14.20 7.69 12.41
CA ALA A 107 -14.06 6.54 13.28
C ALA A 107 -13.65 5.27 12.51
N PHE A 108 -14.23 5.05 11.32
CA PHE A 108 -13.85 3.95 10.45
C PHE A 108 -12.40 4.08 9.96
N LEU A 109 -11.99 5.28 9.53
CA LEU A 109 -10.64 5.54 9.08
C LEU A 109 -9.64 5.39 10.22
N GLN A 110 -9.91 5.93 11.42
CA GLN A 110 -9.05 5.77 12.59
C GLN A 110 -8.84 4.30 12.97
N ALA A 111 -9.89 3.49 13.01
CA ALA A 111 -9.79 2.07 13.32
C ALA A 111 -8.95 1.29 12.29
N ARG A 112 -8.97 1.72 11.02
CA ARG A 112 -8.30 1.02 9.91
C ARG A 112 -6.91 1.56 9.59
N GLU A 113 -6.69 2.85 9.79
CA GLU A 113 -5.43 3.55 9.53
C GLU A 113 -4.53 3.64 10.76
N GLY A 114 -5.06 3.42 11.96
CA GLY A 114 -4.28 3.40 13.21
C GLY A 114 -3.47 2.12 13.44
N SER A 115 -3.47 1.18 12.48
CA SER A 115 -2.62 -0.01 12.51
C SER A 115 -2.01 -0.27 11.15
N VAL A 116 -0.68 -0.31 11.08
CA VAL A 116 0.08 -0.75 9.89
C VAL A 116 -0.42 -2.10 9.37
N LEU A 117 -0.79 -3.03 10.26
CA LEU A 117 -1.33 -4.33 9.86
C LEU A 117 -2.69 -4.20 9.15
N SER A 118 -3.61 -3.41 9.70
CA SER A 118 -4.92 -3.16 9.07
C SER A 118 -4.78 -2.53 7.69
N LYS A 119 -3.85 -1.59 7.54
CA LYS A 119 -3.46 -1.00 6.25
C LYS A 119 -2.90 -2.06 5.28
N LEU A 120 -2.03 -2.94 5.75
CA LEU A 120 -1.46 -4.02 4.93
C LEU A 120 -2.53 -5.01 4.44
N VAL A 121 -3.44 -5.44 5.32
CA VAL A 121 -4.55 -6.34 4.98
C VAL A 121 -5.44 -5.70 3.91
N ALA A 122 -5.71 -4.40 4.01
CA ALA A 122 -6.60 -3.68 3.09
C ALA A 122 -6.09 -3.65 1.63
N ILE A 123 -4.77 -3.64 1.42
CA ILE A 123 -4.18 -3.47 0.08
C ILE A 123 -3.71 -4.77 -0.59
N GLY A 124 -3.44 -5.81 0.19
CA GLY A 124 -2.75 -6.99 -0.34
C GLY A 124 -3.33 -8.33 0.07
N GLY A 125 -4.22 -8.38 1.07
CA GLY A 125 -4.44 -9.60 1.85
C GLY A 125 -3.15 -9.98 2.58
N ALA A 126 -3.16 -9.95 3.91
CA ALA A 126 -1.97 -10.30 4.68
C ALA A 126 -2.13 -11.74 5.20
N GLU A 127 -1.17 -12.59 4.88
CA GLU A 127 -1.08 -13.93 5.48
C GLU A 127 -0.16 -13.87 6.69
N GLN A 128 -0.65 -14.36 7.83
CA GLN A 128 0.13 -14.46 9.06
C GLN A 128 1.01 -15.71 9.00
N GLU A 129 2.32 -15.51 9.09
CA GLU A 129 3.28 -16.58 9.31
C GLU A 129 3.81 -16.47 10.73
N GLU A 130 3.43 -17.42 11.59
CA GLU A 130 4.06 -17.59 12.90
C GLU A 130 5.09 -18.71 12.83
N SER A 131 6.37 -18.39 12.86
CA SER A 131 7.43 -19.40 12.90
C SER A 131 8.58 -18.91 13.78
N TYR A 132 9.17 -19.82 14.55
CA TYR A 132 10.47 -19.60 15.16
C TYR A 132 11.52 -19.50 14.06
N GLU A 133 12.29 -18.43 14.08
CA GLU A 133 13.39 -18.19 13.15
C GLU A 133 14.69 -18.27 13.93
N VAL A 134 15.52 -19.23 13.57
CA VAL A 134 16.87 -19.37 14.12
C VAL A 134 17.82 -18.83 13.08
N GLN A 135 18.67 -17.90 13.48
CA GLN A 135 19.65 -17.34 12.58
C GLN A 135 20.95 -16.97 13.28
N ILE A 136 22.04 -17.05 12.52
CA ILE A 136 23.29 -16.38 12.84
C ILE A 136 23.73 -15.58 11.63
N LYS A 137 24.37 -14.44 11.90
CA LYS A 137 25.04 -13.62 10.91
C LYS A 137 26.46 -13.39 11.38
N VAL A 138 27.44 -13.60 10.52
CA VAL A 138 28.85 -13.30 10.80
C VAL A 138 29.41 -12.49 9.65
N ARG A 139 30.31 -11.56 9.98
CA ARG A 139 31.08 -10.83 8.98
C ARG A 139 32.28 -11.68 8.58
N ILE A 140 32.51 -11.83 7.27
CA ILE A 140 33.66 -12.52 6.72
C ILE A 140 34.41 -11.61 5.75
N PRO A 141 35.76 -11.62 5.74
CA PRO A 141 36.54 -10.79 4.84
C PRO A 141 36.45 -11.28 3.38
N ASP A 142 36.39 -12.60 3.19
CA ASP A 142 36.32 -13.25 1.88
C ASP A 142 35.29 -14.37 1.90
N SER A 143 34.50 -14.46 0.83
CA SER A 143 33.47 -15.48 0.63
C SER A 143 33.99 -16.74 -0.08
N THR A 144 35.12 -16.64 -0.77
CA THR A 144 35.69 -17.72 -1.60
C THR A 144 35.85 -19.04 -0.84
N PRO A 145 36.43 -19.08 0.39
CA PRO A 145 36.61 -20.34 1.12
C PRO A 145 35.29 -21.02 1.49
N VAL A 146 34.25 -20.22 1.77
CA VAL A 146 32.91 -20.73 2.12
C VAL A 146 32.25 -21.34 0.89
N ILE A 147 32.37 -20.67 -0.26
CA ILE A 147 31.82 -21.15 -1.54
C ILE A 147 32.51 -22.45 -1.96
N GLU A 148 33.84 -22.52 -1.88
CA GLU A 148 34.61 -23.73 -2.19
C GLU A 148 34.22 -24.91 -1.30
N LYS A 149 34.01 -24.68 0.01
CA LYS A 149 33.55 -25.72 0.93
C LYS A 149 32.14 -26.21 0.61
N LEU A 150 31.23 -25.31 0.23
CA LEU A 150 29.89 -25.69 -0.22
C LEU A 150 29.93 -26.48 -1.53
N ALA A 151 30.93 -26.25 -2.38
CA ALA A 151 31.15 -26.99 -3.62
C ALA A 151 31.93 -28.31 -3.42
N SER A 152 32.62 -28.50 -2.29
CA SER A 152 33.50 -29.65 -2.03
C SER A 152 32.78 -30.99 -1.87
N GLY A 153 31.44 -30.98 -1.76
CA GLY A 153 30.62 -32.17 -1.51
C GLY A 153 30.47 -32.54 -0.04
N GLN A 154 31.02 -31.74 0.90
CA GLN A 154 30.82 -31.91 2.34
C GLN A 154 29.37 -31.67 2.78
N PHE A 155 28.62 -30.84 2.03
CA PHE A 155 27.23 -30.50 2.31
C PHE A 155 26.30 -31.07 1.23
N GLU A 156 25.14 -31.62 1.63
CA GLU A 156 24.08 -31.99 0.71
C GLU A 156 23.35 -30.71 0.24
N VAL A 157 23.78 -30.14 -0.89
CA VAL A 157 23.15 -28.96 -1.48
C VAL A 157 21.91 -29.37 -2.28
N ILE A 158 20.73 -28.91 -1.85
CA ILE A 158 19.45 -29.19 -2.51
C ILE A 158 19.24 -28.24 -3.70
N ARG A 159 19.51 -26.94 -3.51
CA ARG A 159 19.41 -25.92 -4.57
C ARG A 159 20.24 -24.68 -4.25
N THR A 160 20.56 -23.92 -5.29
CA THR A 160 21.22 -22.61 -5.21
C THR A 160 20.38 -21.53 -5.87
N ALA A 161 20.63 -20.28 -5.53
CA ALA A 161 20.02 -19.12 -6.16
C ALA A 161 20.89 -17.86 -5.96
N HIS A 162 20.80 -16.93 -6.90
CA HIS A 162 21.47 -15.63 -6.87
C HIS A 162 20.44 -14.52 -7.06
N TYR A 163 20.47 -13.53 -6.17
CA TYR A 163 19.54 -12.41 -6.15
C TYR A 163 20.29 -11.09 -6.03
N LEU A 164 19.79 -10.06 -6.70
CA LEU A 164 19.94 -8.70 -6.20
C LEU A 164 18.70 -8.39 -5.36
N GLU A 165 18.88 -8.16 -4.06
CA GLU A 165 17.80 -7.78 -3.14
C GLU A 165 17.82 -6.26 -2.93
N TYR A 166 16.71 -5.59 -3.28
CA TYR A 166 16.48 -4.18 -3.00
C TYR A 166 15.44 -4.04 -1.89
N ASP A 167 15.92 -3.82 -0.66
CA ASP A 167 15.08 -3.63 0.51
C ASP A 167 14.86 -2.14 0.82
N THR A 168 13.63 -1.79 1.14
CA THR A 168 13.29 -0.50 1.77
C THR A 168 12.55 -0.78 3.06
N TYR A 169 13.14 -0.37 4.18
CA TYR A 169 12.60 -0.55 5.51
C TYR A 169 11.90 0.72 5.98
N PHE A 170 10.61 0.61 6.27
CA PHE A 170 9.77 1.65 6.84
C PHE A 170 9.60 1.41 8.34
N SER A 171 9.91 2.42 9.16
CA SER A 171 9.71 2.40 10.61
C SER A 171 8.52 3.26 11.03
N PHE A 172 7.86 2.85 12.11
CA PHE A 172 6.69 3.52 12.66
C PHE A 172 6.94 3.86 14.14
N LEU A 173 6.35 4.96 14.60
CA LEU A 173 6.44 5.38 16.00
C LEU A 173 5.49 4.54 16.89
N PRO A 174 5.68 4.55 18.22
CA PRO A 174 4.73 3.93 19.13
C PRO A 174 3.29 4.42 18.90
N PRO A 175 2.27 3.54 19.06
CA PRO A 175 2.32 2.23 19.70
C PRO A 175 2.68 1.06 18.77
N GLU A 176 2.92 1.31 17.49
CA GLU A 176 2.92 0.25 16.48
C GLU A 176 4.22 -0.58 16.48
N GLU A 177 5.34 -0.04 16.99
CA GLU A 177 6.68 -0.67 17.12
C GLU A 177 6.96 -1.79 16.09
N ALA A 178 6.60 -1.52 14.84
CA ALA A 178 6.63 -2.47 13.75
C ALA A 178 7.54 -1.96 12.65
N ARG A 179 8.02 -2.89 11.83
CA ARG A 179 8.83 -2.59 10.66
C ARG A 179 8.19 -3.20 9.43
N LEU A 180 7.82 -2.36 8.48
CA LEU A 180 7.35 -2.80 7.17
C LEU A 180 8.52 -2.77 6.21
N ARG A 181 8.80 -3.90 5.56
CA ARG A 181 9.84 -3.99 4.53
C ARG A 181 9.19 -4.19 3.17
N TYR A 182 9.44 -3.27 2.24
CA TYR A 182 9.29 -3.53 0.81
C TYR A 182 10.56 -4.20 0.32
N ARG A 183 10.44 -5.30 -0.41
CA ARG A 183 11.57 -5.99 -1.02
C ARG A 183 11.28 -6.30 -2.47
N GLU A 184 12.24 -5.97 -3.33
CA GLU A 184 12.30 -6.44 -4.70
C GLU A 184 13.47 -7.42 -4.86
N ASP A 185 13.16 -8.66 -5.25
CA ASP A 185 14.14 -9.70 -5.56
C ASP A 185 14.31 -9.75 -7.09
N GLU A 186 15.47 -9.37 -7.63
CA GLU A 186 15.84 -9.64 -9.03
C GLU A 186 16.64 -10.94 -9.10
N PHE A 187 16.13 -11.94 -9.82
CA PHE A 187 16.76 -13.25 -9.93
C PHE A 187 17.77 -13.26 -11.08
N ILE A 188 19.00 -13.64 -10.78
CA ILE A 188 20.12 -13.65 -11.72
C ILE A 188 20.37 -15.08 -12.21
N ASN A 189 20.52 -15.24 -13.52
CA ASN A 189 20.91 -16.52 -14.14
C ASN A 189 22.45 -16.67 -14.18
N GLU A 190 22.94 -17.81 -14.68
CA GLU A 190 24.39 -18.07 -14.77
C GLU A 190 25.12 -17.12 -15.73
N GLN A 191 24.40 -16.47 -16.66
CA GLN A 191 24.94 -15.48 -17.59
C GLN A 191 25.00 -14.06 -16.99
N GLY A 192 24.52 -13.88 -15.75
CA GLY A 192 24.46 -12.56 -15.10
C GLY A 192 23.25 -11.72 -15.49
N GLU A 193 22.25 -12.29 -16.17
CA GLU A 193 21.05 -11.60 -16.62
C GLU A 193 19.89 -11.79 -15.65
N VAL A 194 19.08 -10.73 -15.48
CA VAL A 194 17.85 -10.78 -14.70
C VAL A 194 16.76 -11.50 -15.49
N TYR A 195 16.27 -12.63 -14.98
CA TYR A 195 15.21 -13.40 -15.66
C TYR A 195 13.84 -13.32 -14.98
N ASN A 196 13.80 -12.87 -13.72
CA ASN A 196 12.55 -12.73 -12.96
C ASN A 196 12.70 -11.64 -11.90
N VAL A 197 11.61 -10.91 -11.64
CA VAL A 197 11.55 -9.90 -10.59
C VAL A 197 10.34 -10.18 -9.71
N ARG A 198 10.54 -10.18 -8.39
CA ARG A 198 9.47 -10.40 -7.42
C ARG A 198 9.50 -9.36 -6.31
N ALA A 199 8.40 -8.62 -6.17
CA ALA A 199 8.23 -7.67 -5.08
C ALA A 199 7.30 -8.21 -3.97
N ARG A 200 7.65 -8.00 -2.70
CA ARG A 200 6.82 -8.37 -1.53
C ARG A 200 6.91 -7.35 -0.40
N LEU A 201 5.84 -7.27 0.38
CA LEU A 201 5.80 -6.59 1.66
C LEU A 201 5.98 -7.60 2.79
N THR A 202 6.72 -7.23 3.82
CA THR A 202 6.84 -8.01 5.05
C THR A 202 6.69 -7.08 6.24
N LEU A 203 5.58 -7.19 6.97
CA LEU A 203 5.41 -6.53 8.25
C LEU A 203 5.92 -7.43 9.36
N THR A 204 6.80 -6.90 10.18
CA THR A 204 7.41 -7.61 11.30
C THR A 204 7.07 -6.86 12.59
N GLY A 205 6.45 -7.55 13.55
CA GLY A 205 6.20 -7.01 14.89
C GLY A 205 7.46 -7.02 15.77
N PRO A 206 7.33 -6.60 17.05
CA PRO A 206 8.42 -6.62 18.00
C PRO A 206 8.93 -8.05 18.21
N ALA A 207 10.25 -8.21 18.33
CA ALA A 207 10.88 -9.52 18.52
C ALA A 207 10.98 -9.87 20.00
N ALA A 208 10.62 -11.12 20.34
CA ALA A 208 11.06 -11.75 21.58
C ALA A 208 12.37 -12.50 21.27
N GLU A 209 13.50 -11.95 21.73
CA GLU A 209 14.83 -12.49 21.45
C GLU A 209 15.34 -13.35 22.61
N ARG A 210 15.95 -14.50 22.28
CA ARG A 210 16.78 -15.25 23.22
C ARG A 210 18.15 -15.52 22.60
N GLN A 211 19.19 -15.08 23.29
CA GLN A 211 20.57 -15.25 22.86
C GLN A 211 21.09 -16.61 23.33
N TYR A 212 21.72 -17.33 22.41
CA TYR A 212 22.51 -18.52 22.66
C TYR A 212 23.98 -18.17 22.39
N PRO A 213 24.95 -18.96 22.89
CA PRO A 213 26.38 -18.63 22.77
C PRO A 213 26.81 -18.22 21.36
N ASN A 214 26.27 -18.88 20.33
CA ASN A 214 26.63 -18.68 18.92
C ASN A 214 25.41 -18.59 17.98
N SER A 215 24.23 -18.18 18.45
CA SER A 215 23.07 -17.94 17.56
C SER A 215 21.98 -17.15 18.25
N VAL A 216 21.06 -16.59 17.46
CA VAL A 216 19.88 -15.88 17.97
C VAL A 216 18.62 -16.66 17.61
N LEU A 217 17.82 -16.97 18.63
CA LEU A 217 16.46 -17.46 18.44
C LEU A 217 15.50 -16.28 18.49
N LEU A 218 14.83 -16.03 17.37
CA LEU A 218 13.84 -14.97 17.22
C LEU A 218 12.44 -15.58 17.12
N SER A 219 11.53 -15.08 17.97
CA SER A 219 10.09 -15.29 17.84
C SER A 219 9.43 -13.95 17.58
N ARG A 220 8.79 -13.79 16.41
CA ARG A 220 8.09 -12.57 16.00
C ARG A 220 6.93 -12.88 15.07
N SER A 221 5.81 -12.18 15.22
CA SER A 221 4.72 -12.23 14.26
C SER A 221 5.16 -11.58 12.95
N ARG A 222 4.98 -12.31 11.85
CA ARG A 222 5.31 -11.84 10.50
C ARG A 222 4.06 -11.91 9.63
N PHE A 223 3.83 -10.86 8.87
CA PHE A 223 2.76 -10.81 7.89
C PHE A 223 3.34 -10.52 6.52
N ILE A 224 2.96 -11.32 5.53
CA ILE A 224 3.43 -11.18 4.15
C ILE A 224 2.28 -10.76 3.26
N ALA A 225 2.53 -9.83 2.35
CA ALA A 225 1.59 -9.42 1.33
C ALA A 225 2.33 -9.20 -0.01
N PRO A 226 1.67 -9.41 -1.16
CA PRO A 226 2.26 -9.07 -2.45
C PRO A 226 2.45 -7.55 -2.56
N ALA A 227 3.59 -7.11 -3.10
CA ALA A 227 3.81 -5.70 -3.36
C ALA A 227 3.35 -5.36 -4.79
N ARG A 228 2.12 -4.86 -4.94
CA ARG A 228 1.49 -4.56 -6.24
C ARG A 228 1.71 -3.12 -6.73
N TYR A 229 2.09 -2.23 -5.82
CA TYR A 229 2.30 -0.82 -6.07
C TYR A 229 3.78 -0.44 -5.91
N THR A 230 4.12 0.77 -6.35
CA THR A 230 5.49 1.30 -6.28
C THR A 230 5.90 1.68 -4.85
N PRO A 231 7.20 1.79 -4.56
CA PRO A 231 7.68 2.27 -3.26
C PRO A 231 7.07 3.62 -2.83
N ARG A 232 6.86 4.52 -3.79
CA ARG A 232 6.22 5.82 -3.55
C ARG A 232 4.80 5.68 -2.99
N PHE A 233 4.00 4.76 -3.56
CA PHE A 233 2.64 4.51 -3.05
C PHE A 233 2.68 4.09 -1.59
N TYR A 234 3.57 3.16 -1.21
CA TYR A 234 3.67 2.71 0.18
C TYR A 234 4.10 3.81 1.13
N ARG A 235 5.02 4.70 0.70
CA ARG A 235 5.40 5.87 1.49
C ARG A 235 4.21 6.78 1.78
N GLU A 236 3.42 7.11 0.76
CA GLU A 236 2.25 7.99 0.89
C GLU A 236 1.11 7.32 1.68
N TYR A 237 0.92 6.01 1.53
CA TYR A 237 -0.14 5.25 2.18
C TYR A 237 0.15 4.94 3.66
N PHE A 238 1.35 4.44 3.95
CA PHE A 238 1.74 4.06 5.31
C PHE A 238 2.22 5.25 6.14
N LYS A 239 2.76 6.30 5.52
CA LYS A 239 3.31 7.50 6.19
C LYS A 239 4.30 7.14 7.30
N PRO A 240 5.40 6.42 6.97
CA PRO A 240 6.35 5.99 7.96
C PRO A 240 7.12 7.17 8.57
N ALA A 241 7.61 6.97 9.79
CA ALA A 241 8.43 7.95 10.50
C ALA A 241 9.88 7.98 10.01
N GLY A 242 10.36 6.85 9.46
CA GLY A 242 11.69 6.73 8.88
C GLY A 242 11.72 5.70 7.75
N GLU A 243 12.72 5.85 6.88
CA GLU A 243 12.97 4.99 5.73
C GLU A 243 14.47 4.69 5.62
N ILE A 244 14.83 3.42 5.45
CA ILE A 244 16.22 2.98 5.26
C ILE A 244 16.27 2.04 4.05
N PRO A 245 16.90 2.45 2.94
CA PRO A 245 17.19 1.56 1.83
C PRO A 245 18.40 0.68 2.13
N ILE A 246 18.36 -0.59 1.71
CA ILE A 246 19.47 -1.53 1.78
C ILE A 246 19.44 -2.40 0.53
N HIS A 247 20.47 -2.30 -0.30
CA HIS A 247 20.61 -3.11 -1.50
C HIS A 247 21.83 -4.03 -1.38
N LYS A 248 21.62 -5.29 -1.74
CA LYS A 248 22.65 -6.31 -1.57
C LYS A 248 22.58 -7.38 -2.64
N ASP A 249 23.76 -7.89 -2.98
CA ASP A 249 23.94 -9.09 -3.77
C ASP A 249 23.91 -10.29 -2.82
N ARG A 250 23.02 -11.25 -3.07
CA ARG A 250 22.82 -12.44 -2.25
C ARG A 250 23.03 -13.72 -3.08
N LEU A 251 24.00 -14.51 -2.66
CA LEU A 251 24.13 -15.92 -3.01
C LEU A 251 23.46 -16.77 -1.94
N ARG A 252 22.67 -17.76 -2.34
CA ARG A 252 21.89 -18.59 -1.41
C ARG A 252 21.98 -20.06 -1.75
N TRP A 253 22.24 -20.87 -0.74
CA TRP A 253 22.19 -22.33 -0.80
C TRP A 253 21.12 -22.84 0.16
N LEU A 254 20.29 -23.77 -0.29
CA LEU A 254 19.51 -24.64 0.58
C LEU A 254 20.29 -25.93 0.75
N ILE A 255 20.69 -26.22 1.98
CA ILE A 255 21.40 -27.46 2.32
C ILE A 255 20.55 -28.34 3.22
N ARG A 256 20.82 -29.64 3.18
CA ARG A 256 20.41 -30.60 4.21
C ARG A 256 21.62 -30.95 5.07
N TYR A 257 21.46 -30.82 6.37
CA TYR A 257 22.49 -31.12 7.36
C TYR A 257 21.86 -31.92 8.50
N GLN A 258 22.35 -33.14 8.72
CA GLN A 258 21.81 -34.08 9.72
C GLN A 258 20.28 -34.26 9.62
N GLY A 259 19.76 -34.33 8.39
CA GLY A 259 18.32 -34.51 8.11
C GLY A 259 17.46 -33.25 8.25
N LEU A 260 18.04 -32.10 8.60
CA LEU A 260 17.34 -30.82 8.70
C LEU A 260 17.79 -29.85 7.62
N GLU A 261 16.87 -29.00 7.17
CA GLU A 261 17.14 -28.01 6.13
C GLU A 261 17.59 -26.66 6.71
N PHE A 262 18.61 -26.07 6.08
CA PHE A 262 19.15 -24.76 6.41
C PHE A 262 19.40 -23.94 5.14
N PHE A 263 19.17 -22.64 5.22
CA PHE A 263 19.64 -21.70 4.22
C PHE A 263 20.96 -21.12 4.65
N ILE A 264 21.94 -21.15 3.76
CA ILE A 264 23.19 -20.42 3.88
C ILE A 264 23.15 -19.31 2.85
N ASN A 265 23.32 -18.06 3.29
CA ASN A 265 23.37 -16.89 2.43
C ASN A 265 24.72 -16.21 2.57
N ILE A 266 25.28 -15.75 1.46
CA ILE A 266 26.39 -14.81 1.44
C ILE A 266 25.86 -13.50 0.87
N ASP A 267 25.89 -12.46 1.69
CA ASP A 267 25.36 -11.14 1.37
C ASP A 267 26.51 -10.13 1.23
N ARG A 268 26.54 -9.43 0.11
CA ARG A 268 27.39 -8.26 -0.11
C ARG A 268 26.52 -7.03 -0.24
N ILE A 269 26.59 -6.12 0.74
CA ILE A 269 25.82 -4.88 0.73
C ILE A 269 26.58 -3.86 -0.11
N PHE A 270 25.94 -3.35 -1.15
CA PHE A 270 26.53 -2.36 -2.04
C PHE A 270 25.88 -0.98 -1.89
N ASP A 271 24.71 -0.88 -1.26
CA ASP A 271 24.06 0.40 -0.96
C ASP A 271 23.30 0.33 0.38
N PRO A 272 23.70 1.13 1.39
CA PRO A 272 24.95 1.86 1.44
C PRO A 272 26.15 0.88 1.40
N PRO A 273 27.29 1.28 0.82
CA PRO A 273 28.44 0.39 0.67
C PRO A 273 29.01 0.02 2.04
N VAL A 274 29.10 -1.29 2.31
CA VAL A 274 29.70 -1.83 3.53
C VAL A 274 30.82 -2.78 3.12
N GLU A 275 32.00 -2.60 3.70
CA GLU A 275 33.16 -3.44 3.39
C GLU A 275 32.95 -4.90 3.83
N GLY A 276 33.53 -5.87 3.11
CA GLY A 276 33.42 -7.30 3.42
C GLY A 276 32.09 -7.95 3.01
N CYS A 277 31.93 -9.22 3.40
CA CYS A 277 30.73 -10.01 3.15
C CYS A 277 30.08 -10.46 4.46
N PHE A 278 28.81 -10.84 4.41
CA PHE A 278 28.10 -11.38 5.56
C PHE A 278 27.62 -12.79 5.23
N LEU A 279 28.01 -13.75 6.06
CA LEU A 279 27.46 -15.10 6.03
C LEU A 279 26.27 -15.17 6.98
N GLU A 280 25.09 -15.49 6.46
CA GLU A 280 23.87 -15.72 7.24
C GLU A 280 23.47 -17.19 7.13
N ILE A 281 23.34 -17.89 8.25
CA ILE A 281 22.73 -19.22 8.29
C ILE A 281 21.38 -19.10 8.96
N LYS A 282 20.33 -19.60 8.30
CA LYS A 282 18.94 -19.39 8.71
C LYS A 282 18.13 -20.68 8.58
N SER A 283 17.31 -20.94 9.58
CA SER A 283 16.25 -21.95 9.50
C SER A 283 14.97 -21.44 10.17
N ARG A 284 13.83 -21.95 9.70
CA ARG A 284 12.52 -21.68 10.30
C ARG A 284 11.86 -22.98 10.75
N THR A 285 11.05 -22.90 11.81
CA THR A 285 10.29 -24.03 12.33
C THR A 285 9.08 -23.56 13.14
N TRP A 286 8.07 -24.42 13.29
CA TRP A 286 6.87 -24.16 14.10
C TRP A 286 7.05 -24.52 15.57
N SER A 287 8.08 -25.32 15.90
CA SER A 287 8.31 -25.82 17.25
C SER A 287 9.52 -25.15 17.88
N ARG A 288 9.35 -24.64 19.10
CA ARG A 288 10.44 -24.09 19.91
C ARG A 288 11.57 -25.10 20.14
N GLY A 289 11.22 -26.36 20.47
CA GLY A 289 12.22 -27.39 20.73
C GLY A 289 13.03 -27.77 19.49
N ASP A 290 12.42 -27.70 18.30
CA ASP A 290 13.15 -27.87 17.03
C ASP A 290 14.04 -26.65 16.74
N ALA A 291 13.60 -25.45 17.12
CA ALA A 291 14.39 -24.24 16.96
C ALA A 291 15.66 -24.27 17.82
N GLU A 292 15.58 -24.78 19.05
CA GLU A 292 16.73 -24.97 19.94
C GLU A 292 17.74 -25.96 19.35
N LYS A 293 17.28 -27.10 18.81
CA LYS A 293 18.16 -28.06 18.11
C LYS A 293 18.81 -27.47 16.86
N LYS A 294 18.06 -26.72 16.05
CA LYS A 294 18.59 -26.04 14.87
C LYS A 294 19.63 -24.97 15.24
N ALA A 295 19.48 -24.31 16.40
CA ALA A 295 20.45 -23.34 16.92
C ALA A 295 21.81 -24.01 17.25
N GLU A 296 21.79 -25.19 17.85
CA GLU A 296 23.00 -25.98 18.09
C GLU A 296 23.68 -26.41 16.78
N LEU A 297 22.90 -26.91 15.82
CA LEU A 297 23.44 -27.36 14.53
C LEU A 297 24.03 -26.23 13.69
N ILE A 298 23.49 -25.01 13.77
CA ILE A 298 24.07 -23.84 13.09
C ILE A 298 25.52 -23.60 13.54
N SER A 299 25.83 -23.83 14.82
CA SER A 299 27.20 -23.69 15.34
C SER A 299 28.15 -24.71 14.71
N ASN A 300 27.68 -25.95 14.53
CA ASN A 300 28.46 -27.01 13.87
C ASN A 300 28.68 -26.68 12.40
N ILE A 301 27.65 -26.20 11.69
CA ILE A 301 27.75 -25.78 10.29
C ILE A 301 28.79 -24.65 10.15
N LEU A 302 28.81 -23.66 11.03
CA LEU A 302 29.83 -22.60 11.01
C LEU A 302 31.25 -23.14 11.18
N SER A 303 31.43 -24.10 12.09
CA SER A 303 32.73 -24.75 12.30
C SER A 303 33.17 -25.54 11.08
N ASP A 304 32.27 -26.31 10.47
CA ASP A 304 32.51 -27.05 9.23
C ASP A 304 32.87 -26.11 8.06
N LEU A 305 32.20 -24.95 7.97
CA LEU A 305 32.53 -23.88 7.03
C LEU A 305 33.85 -23.17 7.35
N GLY A 306 34.45 -23.40 8.53
CA GLY A 306 35.72 -22.81 8.94
C GLY A 306 35.63 -21.35 9.36
N VAL A 307 34.45 -20.94 9.84
CA VAL A 307 34.14 -19.55 10.24
C VAL A 307 33.90 -19.47 11.76
N SER A 308 34.48 -20.39 12.53
CA SER A 308 34.25 -20.54 13.97
C SER A 308 34.80 -19.40 14.84
N GLU A 309 35.74 -18.60 14.33
CA GLU A 309 36.34 -17.47 15.06
C GLU A 309 35.64 -16.13 14.79
N ALA A 310 34.67 -16.07 13.87
CA ALA A 310 34.01 -14.82 13.52
C ALA A 310 32.99 -14.41 14.59
N GLU A 311 33.05 -13.14 15.03
CA GLU A 311 32.11 -12.62 16.01
C GLU A 311 30.67 -12.60 15.45
N PRO A 312 29.69 -13.19 16.17
CA PRO A 312 28.30 -13.20 15.74
C PRO A 312 27.70 -11.79 15.81
N MET A 313 27.07 -11.39 14.71
CA MET A 313 26.34 -10.14 14.59
C MET A 313 24.88 -10.36 14.98
N LEU A 314 24.51 -9.85 16.16
CA LEU A 314 23.18 -10.03 16.74
C LEU A 314 22.12 -9.10 16.14
N ARG A 315 22.50 -8.13 15.31
CA ARG A 315 21.59 -7.08 14.79
C ARG A 315 21.18 -7.27 13.32
N GLU A 316 20.01 -6.76 12.97
CA GLU A 316 19.53 -6.72 11.58
C GLU A 316 20.27 -5.62 10.79
N TYR A 317 20.31 -5.72 9.47
CA TYR A 317 21.05 -4.76 8.62
C TYR A 317 20.67 -3.29 8.81
N PRO A 318 19.37 -2.92 8.96
CA PRO A 318 18.99 -1.52 9.19
C PRO A 318 19.60 -0.93 10.47
N ASP A 319 19.74 -1.74 11.50
CA ASP A 319 20.25 -1.29 12.80
C ASP A 319 21.79 -1.12 12.78
N LEU A 320 22.47 -1.74 11.81
CA LEU A 320 23.91 -1.59 11.58
C LEU A 320 24.23 -0.27 10.86
N ILE A 321 23.42 0.08 9.87
CA ILE A 321 23.63 1.27 9.03
C ILE A 321 23.35 2.56 9.83
N GLN A 322 22.31 2.56 10.67
CA GLN A 322 21.99 3.73 11.51
C GLN A 322 23.10 4.15 12.48
N MET A 323 24.06 3.28 12.81
CA MET A 323 25.19 3.63 13.69
C MET A 323 26.42 4.18 12.96
N GLN A 324 26.45 4.10 11.64
CA GLN A 324 27.53 4.69 10.82
C GLN A 324 27.22 6.12 10.35
N THR A 325 26.02 6.63 10.66
CA THR A 325 25.54 7.98 10.30
C THR A 325 25.47 8.87 11.53
#